data_AF-A0AAW0C7C4-F1
#
_entry.id   AF-A0AAW0C7C4-F1
#
_cell.length_a   1.000
_cell.length_b   1.000
_cell.length_c   1.000
_cell.angle_alpha   90.00
_cell.angle_beta   90.00
_cell.angle_gamma   90.00
#
_symmetry.space_group_name_H-M   'P 1'
#
loop_
_entity.id
_entity.type
_entity.pdbx_description
1 polymer ?
#
loop_
_entity_poly.entity_id
_entity_poly.type
_entity_poly.pdbx_seq_one_letter_code
_entity_poly.pdbx_strand_id
1 'polypeptide(L)'
;MAWRCSGKTNAELIANMANNGIFHSQRVAQHAYAAEHLLPYLKPGANVLDIGSGSGYLVAVLHHLVDGGKVVGIEHVEELVDWSISNLKRDGLGDALESGAIKVIAGDGRKGSPSDGPYDAIHVGAAAPVIPDALVEQLASPGRMFIPVGTLMQNILHVDKDSDGKVTQKEIMGVRYVPLTDRDKQM
;
A
#
# COMPACT_ATOMS: atom_id res chain seq x y z
N MET A 1 21.38 -15.47 19.64
CA MET A 1 21.36 -14.00 19.48
C MET A 1 20.76 -13.69 18.12
N ALA A 2 19.79 -12.79 18.06
CA ALA A 2 19.21 -12.31 16.81
C ALA A 2 19.37 -10.79 16.74
N TRP A 3 19.74 -10.25 15.58
CA TRP A 3 19.81 -8.82 15.35
C TRP A 3 18.39 -8.26 15.15
N ARG A 4 18.10 -7.12 15.76
CA ARG A 4 16.86 -6.36 15.55
C ARG A 4 17.23 -4.97 15.05
N CYS A 5 16.56 -4.49 14.01
CA CYS A 5 16.62 -3.09 13.63
C CYS A 5 15.66 -2.31 14.54
N SER A 6 16.18 -1.35 15.30
CA SER A 6 15.40 -0.53 16.25
C SER A 6 15.98 0.88 16.33
N GLY A 7 15.19 1.87 16.75
CA GLY A 7 15.66 3.21 17.08
C GLY A 7 14.89 3.78 18.27
N LYS A 8 15.50 4.71 19.02
CA LYS A 8 14.83 5.43 20.12
C LYS A 8 13.90 6.52 19.60
N THR A 9 14.08 6.92 18.34
CA THR A 9 13.23 7.86 17.61
C THR A 9 12.87 7.27 16.24
N ASN A 10 11.84 7.82 15.58
CA ASN A 10 11.51 7.43 14.21
C ASN A 10 12.69 7.69 13.26
N ALA A 11 13.34 8.86 13.35
CA ALA A 11 14.50 9.20 12.54
C ALA A 11 15.66 8.21 12.71
N GLU A 12 15.93 7.80 13.96
CA GLU A 12 16.96 6.80 14.25
C GLU A 12 16.58 5.42 13.72
N LEU A 13 15.31 5.01 13.85
CA LEU A 13 14.82 3.75 13.29
C LEU A 13 15.03 3.72 11.78
N ILE A 14 14.59 4.78 11.09
CA ILE A 14 14.75 4.93 9.64
C ILE A 14 16.22 4.91 9.22
N ALA A 15 17.08 5.66 9.90
CA ALA A 15 18.51 5.68 9.62
C ALA A 15 19.14 4.30 9.79
N ASN A 16 18.75 3.57 10.86
CA ASN A 16 19.22 2.21 11.08
C ASN A 16 18.74 1.25 9.99
N MET A 17 17.49 1.36 9.53
CA MET A 17 16.99 0.54 8.44
C MET A 17 17.76 0.80 7.13
N ALA A 18 18.02 2.07 6.81
CA ALA A 18 18.83 2.44 5.64
C ALA A 18 20.28 1.93 5.74
N ASN A 19 20.93 2.11 6.90
CA ASN A 19 22.31 1.64 7.14
C ASN A 19 22.44 0.12 7.05
N ASN A 20 21.37 -0.63 7.36
CA ASN A 20 21.33 -2.08 7.21
C ASN A 20 20.88 -2.54 5.81
N GLY A 21 20.77 -1.62 4.84
CA GLY A 21 20.41 -1.93 3.47
C GLY A 21 18.97 -2.42 3.30
N ILE A 22 18.07 -2.13 4.24
CA ILE A 22 16.64 -2.45 4.12
C ILE A 22 15.95 -1.53 3.11
N PHE A 23 16.49 -0.31 2.94
CA PHE A 23 16.02 0.67 1.97
C PHE A 23 17.15 1.00 1.00
N HIS A 24 16.86 1.04 -0.31
CA HIS A 24 17.86 1.41 -1.31
C HIS A 24 17.61 2.79 -1.94
N SER A 25 16.47 3.41 -1.66
CA SER A 25 16.11 4.75 -2.15
C SER A 25 15.98 5.76 -1.01
N GLN A 26 16.51 6.97 -1.19
CA GLN A 26 16.38 8.06 -0.21
C GLN A 26 14.91 8.49 -0.02
N ARG A 27 14.08 8.39 -1.08
CA ARG A 27 12.62 8.63 -1.00
C ARG A 27 11.92 7.58 -0.12
N VAL A 28 12.39 6.34 -0.16
CA VAL A 28 11.85 5.19 0.58
C VAL A 28 12.39 5.10 1.98
N ALA A 29 13.62 5.56 2.22
CA ALA A 29 14.20 5.56 3.56
C ALA A 29 13.26 6.30 4.53
N GLN A 30 12.60 7.36 4.08
CA GLN A 30 11.62 8.07 4.87
C GLN A 30 10.26 7.32 5.02
N HIS A 31 9.97 6.28 4.21
CA HIS A 31 8.61 5.83 3.90
C HIS A 31 8.40 4.33 3.46
N ALA A 32 9.21 3.36 3.91
CA ALA A 32 8.92 1.89 3.87
C ALA A 32 9.08 1.07 2.56
N TYR A 33 9.36 -0.24 2.71
CA TYR A 33 9.81 -1.19 1.68
C TYR A 33 8.81 -1.44 0.52
N ALA A 34 7.51 -1.58 0.81
CA ALA A 34 6.50 -1.83 -0.24
C ALA A 34 6.40 -0.65 -1.22
N ALA A 35 6.59 0.59 -0.73
CA ALA A 35 6.64 1.77 -1.58
C ALA A 35 7.84 1.75 -2.54
N GLU A 36 8.96 1.12 -2.18
CA GLU A 36 10.13 0.97 -3.06
C GLU A 36 9.80 0.24 -4.35
N HIS A 37 9.05 -0.85 -4.24
CA HIS A 37 8.65 -1.67 -5.36
C HIS A 37 7.64 -0.99 -6.30
N LEU A 38 6.93 0.01 -5.76
CA LEU A 38 5.95 0.83 -6.48
C LEU A 38 6.52 2.16 -6.98
N LEU A 39 7.71 2.59 -6.54
CA LEU A 39 8.33 3.88 -6.88
C LEU A 39 8.25 4.27 -8.36
N PRO A 40 8.44 3.38 -9.35
CA PRO A 40 8.33 3.76 -10.76
C PRO A 40 6.96 4.32 -11.17
N TYR A 41 5.91 4.06 -10.38
CA TYR A 41 4.52 4.47 -10.61
C TYR A 41 4.02 5.50 -9.57
N LEU A 42 4.78 5.75 -8.50
CA LEU A 42 4.50 6.79 -7.50
C LEU A 42 5.05 8.15 -7.95
N LYS A 43 4.51 8.66 -9.07
CA LYS A 43 4.88 9.94 -9.66
C LYS A 43 3.97 11.07 -9.14
N PRO A 44 4.38 12.35 -9.26
CA PRO A 44 3.45 13.46 -9.03
C PRO A 44 2.16 13.29 -9.85
N GLY A 45 1.01 13.53 -9.23
CA GLY A 45 -0.31 13.37 -9.81
C GLY A 45 -0.84 11.93 -9.89
N ALA A 46 -0.07 10.92 -9.43
CA ALA A 46 -0.47 9.53 -9.52
C ALA A 46 -1.66 9.20 -8.60
N ASN A 47 -2.52 8.30 -9.07
CA ASN A 47 -3.61 7.72 -8.28
C ASN A 47 -3.15 6.38 -7.69
N VAL A 48 -3.28 6.24 -6.38
CA VAL A 48 -2.79 5.07 -5.64
C VAL A 48 -3.90 4.46 -4.80
N LEU A 49 -3.97 3.13 -4.80
CA LEU A 49 -4.87 2.36 -3.96
C LEU A 49 -4.08 1.57 -2.92
N ASP A 50 -4.45 1.68 -1.65
CA ASP A 50 -3.91 0.91 -0.53
C ASP A 50 -5.00 0.01 0.06
N ILE A 51 -4.90 -1.29 -0.18
CA ILE A 51 -5.84 -2.31 0.32
C ILE A 51 -5.38 -2.85 1.66
N GLY A 52 -6.27 -2.84 2.65
CA GLY A 52 -5.93 -3.17 4.04
C GLY A 52 -5.17 -2.03 4.71
N SER A 53 -5.69 -0.80 4.57
CA SER A 53 -4.99 0.42 4.99
C SER A 53 -4.73 0.50 6.50
N GLY A 54 -5.45 -0.27 7.32
CA GLY A 54 -5.17 -0.44 8.74
C GLY A 54 -5.04 0.88 9.50
N SER A 55 -3.85 1.18 10.01
CA SER A 55 -3.60 2.40 10.79
C SER A 55 -3.57 3.69 9.96
N GLY A 56 -3.56 3.61 8.63
CA GLY A 56 -3.39 4.74 7.71
C GLY A 56 -1.93 5.18 7.50
N TYR A 57 -0.96 4.52 8.12
CA TYR A 57 0.45 4.90 8.00
C TYR A 57 0.95 4.84 6.55
N LEU A 58 0.65 3.75 5.83
CA LEU A 58 1.09 3.62 4.44
C LEU A 58 0.33 4.58 3.51
N VAL A 59 -0.93 4.89 3.81
CA VAL A 59 -1.68 5.95 3.10
C VAL A 59 -0.97 7.31 3.21
N ALA A 60 -0.54 7.70 4.41
CA ALA A 60 0.22 8.94 4.63
C ALA A 60 1.54 8.97 3.85
N VAL A 61 2.30 7.87 3.96
CA VAL A 61 3.52 7.62 3.19
C VAL A 61 3.30 7.82 1.69
N LEU A 62 2.29 7.15 1.12
CA LEU A 62 2.02 7.17 -0.30
C LEU A 62 1.64 8.58 -0.75
N HIS A 63 0.85 9.30 0.06
CA HIS A 63 0.45 10.68 -0.21
C HIS A 63 1.66 11.61 -0.33
N HIS A 64 2.65 11.46 0.55
CA HIS A 64 3.90 12.24 0.45
C HIS A 64 4.76 11.87 -0.78
N LEU A 65 4.60 10.66 -1.33
CA LEU A 65 5.36 10.23 -2.52
C LEU A 65 4.73 10.70 -3.83
N VAL A 66 3.41 10.89 -3.86
CA VAL A 66 2.62 11.28 -5.04
C VAL A 66 2.13 12.73 -4.94
N ASP A 67 3.06 13.68 -5.01
CA ASP A 67 2.76 15.12 -4.95
C ASP A 67 1.64 15.53 -5.93
N GLY A 68 0.58 16.17 -5.42
CA GLY A 68 -0.62 16.53 -6.19
C GLY A 68 -1.46 15.35 -6.70
N GLY A 69 -1.13 14.12 -6.31
CA GLY A 69 -1.88 12.90 -6.62
C GLY A 69 -2.94 12.57 -5.57
N LYS A 70 -3.53 11.38 -5.71
CA LYS A 70 -4.61 10.91 -4.84
C LYS A 70 -4.31 9.53 -4.29
N VAL A 71 -4.56 9.34 -2.99
CA VAL A 71 -4.41 8.05 -2.32
C VAL A 71 -5.74 7.61 -1.72
N VAL A 72 -6.18 6.41 -2.09
CA VAL A 72 -7.37 5.78 -1.55
C VAL A 72 -6.96 4.61 -0.68
N GLY A 73 -7.30 4.65 0.61
CA GLY A 73 -7.18 3.52 1.54
C GLY A 73 -8.50 2.78 1.67
N ILE A 74 -8.48 1.45 1.62
CA ILE A 74 -9.66 0.61 1.90
C ILE A 74 -9.37 -0.31 3.09
N GLU A 75 -10.28 -0.33 4.04
CA GLU A 75 -10.21 -1.18 5.23
C GLU A 75 -11.61 -1.74 5.52
N HIS A 76 -11.73 -3.02 5.85
CA HIS A 76 -13.05 -3.65 6.06
C HIS A 76 -13.54 -3.58 7.51
N VAL A 77 -12.68 -3.16 8.45
CA VAL A 77 -13.01 -2.94 9.86
C VAL A 77 -13.26 -1.44 10.07
N GLU A 78 -14.51 -1.04 10.31
CA GLU A 78 -14.91 0.37 10.47
C GLU A 78 -14.13 1.07 11.58
N GLU A 79 -13.85 0.37 12.68
CA GLU A 79 -13.09 0.91 13.80
C GLU A 79 -11.64 1.26 13.41
N LEU A 80 -11.05 0.51 12.47
CA LEU A 80 -9.73 0.82 11.93
C LEU A 80 -9.79 1.97 10.93
N VAL A 81 -10.86 2.11 10.16
CA VAL A 81 -11.10 3.29 9.30
C VAL A 81 -11.13 4.56 10.14
N ASP A 82 -11.95 4.60 11.20
CA ASP A 82 -12.05 5.77 12.09
C ASP A 82 -10.72 6.07 12.80
N TRP A 83 -10.02 5.02 13.22
CA TRP A 83 -8.70 5.16 13.82
C TRP A 83 -7.67 5.72 12.85
N SER A 84 -7.67 5.26 11.60
CA SER A 84 -6.76 5.74 10.55
C SER A 84 -6.99 7.20 10.21
N ILE A 85 -8.25 7.63 10.07
CA ILE A 85 -8.62 9.04 9.82
C ILE A 85 -8.14 9.91 10.98
N SER A 86 -8.31 9.43 12.21
CA SER A 86 -7.84 10.11 13.42
C SER A 86 -6.31 10.22 13.47
N ASN A 87 -5.59 9.17 13.06
CA ASN A 87 -4.12 9.19 12.96
C ASN A 87 -3.64 10.18 11.89
N LEU A 88 -4.24 10.15 10.69
CA LEU A 88 -3.92 11.06 9.59
C LEU A 88 -4.15 12.53 9.97
N LYS A 89 -5.25 12.84 10.66
CA LYS A 89 -5.50 14.19 11.19
C LYS A 89 -4.44 14.62 12.20
N ARG A 90 -4.05 13.72 13.11
CA ARG A 90 -2.98 14.00 14.09
C ARG A 90 -1.60 14.17 13.45
N ASP A 91 -1.38 13.55 12.30
CA ASP A 91 -0.18 13.69 11.48
C ASP A 91 -0.15 14.99 10.65
N GLY A 92 -1.23 15.79 10.70
CA GLY A 92 -1.34 17.06 9.97
C GLY A 92 -1.92 16.92 8.56
N LEU A 93 -2.43 15.74 8.19
CA LEU A 93 -3.03 15.48 6.88
C LEU A 93 -4.55 15.74 6.84
N GLY A 94 -5.05 16.62 7.71
CA GLY A 94 -6.45 17.03 7.75
C GLY A 94 -6.91 17.66 6.43
N ASP A 95 -6.15 18.61 5.91
CA ASP A 95 -6.46 19.30 4.65
C ASP A 95 -6.45 18.34 3.44
N ALA A 96 -5.59 17.32 3.47
CA ALA A 96 -5.53 16.29 2.44
C ALA A 96 -6.78 15.38 2.47
N LEU A 97 -7.32 15.09 3.65
CA LEU A 97 -8.59 14.39 3.81
C LEU A 97 -9.78 15.26 3.34
N GLU A 98 -9.80 16.54 3.70
CA GLU A 98 -10.89 17.47 3.35
C GLU A 98 -10.94 17.75 1.84
N SER A 99 -9.79 17.91 1.20
CA SER A 99 -9.68 18.10 -0.26
C SER A 99 -9.92 16.82 -1.07
N GLY A 100 -9.92 15.65 -0.42
CA GLY A 100 -10.07 14.34 -1.08
C GLY A 100 -8.79 13.82 -1.76
N ALA A 101 -7.64 14.47 -1.53
CA ALA A 101 -6.33 13.95 -1.93
C ALA A 101 -5.97 12.66 -1.17
N ILE A 102 -6.46 12.53 0.06
CA ILE A 102 -6.54 11.26 0.79
C ILE A 102 -8.00 10.90 0.99
N LYS A 103 -8.36 9.65 0.71
CA LYS A 103 -9.68 9.10 0.99
C LYS A 103 -9.52 7.76 1.67
N VAL A 104 -10.07 7.58 2.86
CA VAL A 104 -10.12 6.26 3.52
C VAL A 104 -11.57 5.80 3.58
N ILE A 105 -11.84 4.59 3.12
CA ILE A 105 -13.20 4.04 3.07
C ILE A 105 -13.31 2.68 3.73
N ALA A 106 -14.48 2.45 4.34
CA ALA A 106 -14.88 1.13 4.79
C ALA A 106 -15.33 0.28 3.60
N GLY A 107 -14.74 -0.90 3.39
CA GLY A 107 -15.14 -1.76 2.29
C GLY A 107 -14.32 -3.04 2.11
N ASP A 108 -14.84 -3.92 1.27
CA ASP A 108 -14.14 -5.14 0.86
C ASP A 108 -13.04 -4.81 -0.17
N GLY A 109 -11.80 -4.74 0.31
CA GLY A 109 -10.65 -4.42 -0.52
C GLY A 109 -10.40 -5.38 -1.70
N ARG A 110 -10.95 -6.60 -1.68
CA ARG A 110 -10.88 -7.53 -2.83
C ARG A 110 -11.62 -6.98 -4.07
N LYS A 111 -12.54 -6.04 -3.86
CA LYS A 111 -13.32 -5.38 -4.92
C LYS A 111 -12.70 -4.05 -5.38
N GLY A 112 -11.64 -3.59 -4.73
CA GLY A 112 -11.03 -2.27 -4.99
C GLY A 112 -12.01 -1.11 -4.77
N SER A 113 -11.75 0.01 -5.43
CA SER A 113 -12.59 1.21 -5.41
C SER A 113 -12.71 1.80 -6.84
N PRO A 114 -13.64 1.27 -7.66
CA PRO A 114 -13.75 1.67 -9.07
C PRO A 114 -14.00 3.17 -9.31
N SER A 115 -14.59 3.88 -8.34
CA SER A 115 -14.94 5.31 -8.47
C SER A 115 -13.75 6.25 -8.53
N ASP A 116 -12.58 5.81 -8.07
CA ASP A 116 -11.39 6.66 -7.92
C ASP A 116 -10.20 6.14 -8.74
N GLY A 117 -10.40 5.07 -9.51
CA GLY A 117 -9.43 4.53 -10.46
C GLY A 117 -9.56 5.15 -11.86
N PRO A 118 -8.74 4.70 -12.83
CA PRO A 118 -7.71 3.66 -12.68
C PRO A 118 -6.53 4.13 -11.82
N TYR A 119 -5.80 3.17 -11.24
CA TYR A 119 -4.69 3.42 -10.32
C TYR A 119 -3.34 3.13 -10.95
N ASP A 120 -2.41 4.09 -10.90
CA ASP A 120 -1.03 3.90 -11.33
C ASP A 120 -0.31 2.86 -10.47
N ALA A 121 -0.63 2.83 -9.17
CA ALA A 121 -0.10 1.88 -8.22
C ALA A 121 -1.19 1.30 -7.31
N ILE A 122 -1.13 -0.01 -7.07
CA ILE A 122 -1.97 -0.69 -6.08
C ILE A 122 -1.06 -1.41 -5.08
N HIS A 123 -1.23 -1.14 -3.80
CA HIS A 123 -0.64 -1.90 -2.71
C HIS A 123 -1.70 -2.78 -2.06
N VAL A 124 -1.35 -4.02 -1.73
CA VAL A 124 -2.19 -4.92 -0.93
C VAL A 124 -1.44 -5.33 0.33
N GLY A 125 -1.91 -4.84 1.48
CA GLY A 125 -1.34 -5.07 2.81
C GLY A 125 -1.76 -6.38 3.49
N ALA A 126 -2.35 -7.31 2.74
CA ALA A 126 -2.82 -8.61 3.23
C ALA A 126 -2.67 -9.69 2.15
N ALA A 127 -2.44 -10.94 2.56
CA ALA A 127 -2.22 -12.05 1.64
C ALA A 127 -3.53 -12.54 1.02
N ALA A 128 -3.66 -12.39 -0.30
CA ALA A 128 -4.78 -12.95 -1.03
C ALA A 128 -4.51 -14.42 -1.41
N PRO A 129 -5.51 -15.32 -1.34
CA PRO A 129 -5.32 -16.70 -1.79
C PRO A 129 -5.02 -16.79 -3.29
N VAL A 130 -5.61 -15.87 -4.08
CA VAL A 130 -5.36 -15.64 -5.50
C VAL A 130 -5.43 -14.15 -5.78
N ILE A 131 -4.86 -13.69 -6.90
CA ILE A 131 -4.94 -12.28 -7.30
C ILE A 131 -6.41 -11.93 -7.60
N PRO A 132 -6.99 -10.87 -7.00
CA PRO A 132 -8.35 -10.46 -7.33
C PRO A 132 -8.44 -9.78 -8.71
N ASP A 133 -9.30 -10.28 -9.60
CA ASP A 133 -9.47 -9.72 -10.95
C ASP A 133 -9.89 -8.24 -10.93
N ALA A 134 -10.74 -7.85 -9.97
CA ALA A 134 -11.18 -6.47 -9.82
C ALA A 134 -10.01 -5.48 -9.61
N LEU A 135 -8.94 -5.91 -8.93
CA LEU A 135 -7.75 -5.07 -8.74
C LEU A 135 -6.91 -4.99 -10.03
N VAL A 136 -6.84 -6.09 -10.78
CA VAL A 136 -6.17 -6.10 -12.09
C VAL A 136 -6.91 -5.18 -13.07
N GLU A 137 -8.25 -5.21 -13.08
CA GLU A 137 -9.10 -4.34 -13.91
C GLU A 137 -8.88 -2.86 -13.59
N GLN A 138 -8.78 -2.52 -12.31
CA GLN A 138 -8.61 -1.13 -11.83
C GLN A 138 -7.17 -0.61 -11.97
N LEU A 139 -6.20 -1.44 -12.35
CA LEU A 139 -4.83 -1.00 -12.59
C LEU A 139 -4.73 -0.18 -13.88
N ALA A 140 -4.04 0.96 -13.84
CA ALA A 140 -3.81 1.80 -15.01
C ALA A 140 -2.90 1.11 -16.05
N SER A 141 -2.93 1.61 -17.28
CA SER A 141 -2.01 1.24 -18.36
C SER A 141 -1.14 2.44 -18.69
N PRO A 142 0.12 2.53 -18.23
CA PRO A 142 0.85 1.54 -17.44
C PRO A 142 0.59 1.64 -15.93
N GLY A 143 0.72 0.54 -15.21
CA GLY A 143 0.53 0.49 -13.75
C GLY A 143 1.15 -0.75 -13.11
N ARG A 144 1.35 -0.72 -11.78
CA ARG A 144 1.84 -1.87 -11.00
C ARG A 144 1.02 -2.13 -9.73
N MET A 145 0.74 -3.40 -9.49
CA MET A 145 0.27 -3.89 -8.19
C MET A 145 1.35 -4.67 -7.45
N PHE A 146 1.52 -4.37 -6.16
CA PHE A 146 2.30 -5.13 -5.19
C PHE A 146 1.33 -5.91 -4.30
N ILE A 147 1.36 -7.25 -4.37
CA ILE A 147 0.40 -8.09 -3.65
C ILE A 147 1.07 -9.36 -3.09
N PRO A 148 0.91 -9.67 -1.79
CA PRO A 148 1.20 -10.99 -1.24
C PRO A 148 0.14 -11.99 -1.70
N VAL A 149 0.57 -13.10 -2.30
CA VAL A 149 -0.31 -14.17 -2.78
C VAL A 149 0.08 -15.51 -2.18
N GLY A 150 -0.91 -16.24 -1.69
CA GLY A 150 -0.78 -17.58 -1.12
C GLY A 150 -1.46 -17.72 0.25
N THR A 151 -1.51 -18.94 0.76
CA THR A 151 -2.14 -19.27 2.05
C THR A 151 -1.10 -19.63 3.10
N LEU A 152 -0.51 -20.83 3.01
CA LEU A 152 0.53 -21.33 3.91
C LEU A 152 1.91 -20.78 3.53
N MET A 153 2.25 -20.88 2.25
CA MET A 153 3.41 -20.24 1.64
C MET A 153 2.90 -19.02 0.87
N GLN A 154 3.51 -17.87 1.08
CA GLN A 154 3.09 -16.62 0.47
C GLN A 154 4.29 -15.96 -0.20
N ASN A 155 4.08 -15.44 -1.40
CA ASN A 155 5.08 -14.67 -2.13
C ASN A 155 4.52 -13.30 -2.51
N ILE A 156 5.37 -12.28 -2.49
CA ILE A 156 5.06 -11.01 -3.15
C ILE A 156 5.12 -11.23 -4.65
N LEU A 157 4.04 -10.84 -5.33
CA LEU A 157 3.97 -10.73 -6.78
C LEU A 157 3.92 -9.25 -7.17
N HIS A 158 4.69 -8.91 -8.21
CA HIS A 158 4.42 -7.74 -9.03
C HIS A 158 3.46 -8.14 -10.13
N VAL A 159 2.34 -7.43 -10.22
CA VAL A 159 1.43 -7.52 -11.36
C VAL A 159 1.53 -6.22 -12.13
N ASP A 160 2.17 -6.28 -13.29
CA ASP A 160 2.43 -5.13 -14.14
C ASP A 160 1.43 -5.13 -15.30
N LYS A 161 0.81 -3.97 -15.56
CA LYS A 161 0.05 -3.72 -16.78
C LYS A 161 0.84 -2.73 -17.64
N ASP A 162 1.17 -3.12 -18.86
CA ASP A 162 1.88 -2.24 -19.79
C ASP A 162 0.93 -1.25 -20.48
N SER A 163 1.47 -0.37 -21.32
CA SER A 163 0.70 0.64 -22.05
C SER A 163 -0.33 0.05 -23.01
N ASP A 164 -0.13 -1.19 -23.47
CA ASP A 164 -1.06 -1.89 -24.37
C ASP A 164 -2.13 -2.68 -23.59
N GLY A 165 -2.10 -2.61 -22.26
CA GLY A 165 -3.02 -3.29 -21.36
C GLY A 165 -2.67 -4.76 -21.09
N LYS A 166 -1.52 -5.24 -21.56
CA LYS A 166 -1.08 -6.60 -21.30
C LYS A 166 -0.59 -6.72 -19.87
N VAL A 167 -1.12 -7.73 -19.17
CA VAL A 167 -0.80 -8.01 -17.77
C VAL A 167 0.29 -9.07 -17.69
N THR A 168 1.31 -8.81 -16.88
CA THR A 168 2.39 -9.75 -16.56
C THR A 168 2.55 -9.88 -15.06
N GLN A 169 3.04 -11.03 -14.62
CA GLN A 169 3.22 -11.33 -13.20
C GLN A 169 4.65 -11.79 -12.94
N LYS A 170 5.27 -11.28 -11.88
CA LYS A 170 6.62 -11.66 -11.47
C LYS A 170 6.67 -11.90 -9.96
N GLU A 171 7.15 -13.06 -9.57
CA GLU A 171 7.47 -13.36 -8.17
C GLU A 171 8.74 -12.63 -7.72
N ILE A 172 8.66 -12.02 -6.55
CA ILE A 172 9.74 -11.18 -6.00
C ILE A 172 10.43 -11.87 -4.83
N MET A 173 9.67 -12.30 -3.83
CA MET A 173 10.20 -12.92 -2.62
C MET A 173 9.12 -13.59 -1.78
N GLY A 174 9.52 -14.56 -0.97
CA GLY A 174 8.67 -15.14 0.08
C GLY A 174 8.42 -14.18 1.23
N VAL A 175 7.19 -14.18 1.75
CA VAL A 175 6.74 -13.29 2.83
C VAL A 175 5.75 -13.97 3.77
N ARG A 176 5.32 -13.25 4.80
CA ARG A 176 4.21 -13.65 5.67
C ARG A 176 3.38 -12.43 6.07
N TYR A 177 2.15 -12.40 5.59
CA TYR A 177 1.13 -11.37 5.80
C TYR A 177 -0.10 -11.99 6.43
N VAL A 178 -0.90 -11.14 7.11
CA VAL A 178 -2.24 -11.51 7.55
C VAL A 178 -3.14 -11.79 6.34
N PRO A 179 -4.11 -12.72 6.41
CA PRO A 179 -4.95 -13.06 5.26
C PRO A 179 -5.87 -11.91 4.83
N LEU A 180 -6.01 -11.70 3.52
CA LEU A 180 -7.07 -10.86 2.94
C LEU A 180 -8.35 -11.70 2.90
N THR A 181 -9.23 -11.50 3.89
CA THR A 181 -10.35 -12.40 4.17
C THR A 181 -11.65 -11.66 4.46
N ASP A 182 -12.73 -12.41 4.70
CA ASP A 182 -13.98 -11.89 5.22
C ASP A 182 -13.78 -11.33 6.63
N ARG A 183 -14.40 -10.19 6.94
CA ARG A 183 -14.31 -9.51 8.24
C ARG A 183 -14.52 -10.47 9.41
N ASP A 184 -15.56 -11.31 9.33
CA ASP A 184 -15.93 -12.25 10.41
C ASP A 184 -14.88 -13.34 10.68
N LYS A 185 -13.97 -13.59 9.73
CA LYS A 185 -12.87 -14.57 9.89
C LYS A 185 -11.59 -13.94 10.43
N GLN A 186 -11.56 -12.62 10.56
CA GLN A 186 -10.41 -11.85 11.04
C GLN A 186 -10.53 -11.47 12.52
N MET A 187 -11.74 -11.54 13.08
CA MET A 187 -12.06 -11.27 14.49
C MET A 187 -11.98 -12.52 15.37
#